data_AF-A0A943GZS7-F1
#
_entry.id   AF-A0A943GZS7-F1
#
_cell.length_a   1.000
_cell.length_b   1.000
_cell.length_c   1.000
_cell.angle_alpha   90.00
_cell.angle_beta   90.00
_cell.angle_gamma   90.00
#
_symmetry.space_group_name_H-M   'P 1'
#
loop_
_entity.id
_entity.type
_entity.pdbx_description
1 polymer ?
#
loop_
_entity_poly.entity_id
_entity_poly.type
_entity_poly.pdbx_seq_one_letter_code
_entity_poly.pdbx_strand_id
1 'polypeptide(L)'
;MERTEVIIPLALGFIIVMIYVLYVNGLCVVRAIRASLFFGNLTKYGVCKATVAGCSGYIKRIIKFNANGIYQYILESNIQKGDLEVRIFDAKKEQEIVLNKEHPKASITVKGKQRYYMVVNFQTVTGNFTVSWQ
;
A
#
# COMPACT_ATOMS: atom_id res chain seq x y z
N MET A 1 3.23 -8.90 43.41
CA MET A 1 3.68 -9.66 42.23
C MET A 1 2.54 -9.94 41.25
N GLU A 2 1.27 -10.02 41.69
CA GLU A 2 0.10 -10.30 40.82
C GLU A 2 -0.35 -9.20 39.85
N ARG A 3 -0.29 -7.91 40.23
CA ARG A 3 -0.88 -6.85 39.38
C ARG A 3 -0.16 -6.67 38.04
N THR A 4 1.17 -6.81 38.02
CA THR A 4 1.97 -6.65 36.80
C THR A 4 1.75 -7.77 35.79
N GLU A 5 1.49 -9.00 36.25
CA GLU A 5 1.23 -10.14 35.35
C GLU A 5 -0.11 -10.07 34.63
N VAL A 6 -1.08 -9.31 35.16
CA VAL A 6 -2.37 -9.06 34.49
C VAL A 6 -2.32 -7.79 33.63
N ILE A 7 -1.58 -6.77 34.07
CA ILE A 7 -1.47 -5.49 33.34
C ILE A 7 -0.73 -5.68 32.02
N ILE A 8 0.37 -6.45 32.00
CA ILE A 8 1.17 -6.69 30.78
C ILE A 8 0.35 -7.33 29.64
N PRO A 9 -0.34 -8.47 29.83
CA PRO A 9 -1.13 -9.08 28.75
C PRO A 9 -2.31 -8.20 28.33
N LEU A 10 -2.92 -7.45 29.26
CA LEU A 10 -4.01 -6.53 28.95
C LEU A 10 -3.54 -5.35 28.09
N ALA A 11 -2.40 -4.75 28.44
CA ALA A 11 -1.77 -3.71 27.65
C ALA A 11 -1.34 -4.22 26.27
N LEU A 12 -0.79 -5.44 26.19
CA LEU A 12 -0.41 -6.07 24.92
C LEU A 12 -1.64 -6.30 24.03
N GLY A 13 -2.73 -6.81 24.60
CA GLY A 13 -4.01 -6.98 23.91
C GLY A 13 -4.54 -5.65 23.36
N PHE A 14 -4.50 -4.58 24.17
CA PHE A 14 -4.91 -3.25 23.73
C PHE A 14 -4.05 -2.72 22.57
N ILE A 15 -2.73 -2.90 22.63
CA ILE A 15 -1.81 -2.51 21.55
C ILE A 15 -2.13 -3.27 20.26
N ILE A 16 -2.38 -4.58 20.35
CA ILE A 16 -2.73 -5.41 19.18
C ILE A 16 -4.05 -4.91 18.55
N VAL A 17 -5.07 -4.64 19.36
CA VAL A 17 -6.36 -4.09 18.87
C VAL A 17 -6.15 -2.72 18.23
N MET A 18 -5.37 -1.85 18.86
CA MET A 18 -5.04 -0.52 18.32
C MET A 18 -4.34 -0.62 16.95
N ILE A 19 -3.31 -1.47 16.82
CA ILE A 19 -2.60 -1.72 15.56
C ILE A 19 -3.57 -2.26 14.50
N TYR A 20 -4.44 -3.20 14.87
CA TYR A 20 -5.44 -3.74 13.95
C TYR A 20 -6.41 -2.68 13.44
N VAL A 21 -6.89 -1.80 14.32
CA VAL A 21 -7.75 -0.66 13.95
C VAL A 21 -7.03 0.30 13.01
N LEU A 22 -5.76 0.62 13.27
CA LEU A 22 -4.96 1.48 12.39
C LEU A 22 -4.72 0.84 11.02
N TYR A 23 -4.44 -0.46 10.98
CA TYR A 23 -4.29 -1.24 9.76
C TYR A 23 -5.57 -1.22 8.93
N VAL A 24 -6.70 -1.57 9.54
CA VAL A 24 -8.02 -1.62 8.90
C VAL A 24 -8.47 -0.26 8.35
N ASN A 25 -8.10 0.83 9.00
CA ASN A 25 -8.42 2.19 8.55
C ASN A 25 -7.49 2.74 7.46
N GLY A 26 -6.51 1.95 6.99
CA GLY A 26 -5.56 2.36 5.95
C GLY A 26 -4.52 3.37 6.43
N LEU A 27 -4.35 3.50 7.75
CA LEU A 27 -3.35 4.39 8.37
C LEU A 27 -1.99 3.69 8.48
N CYS A 28 -1.96 2.36 8.57
CA CYS A 28 -0.72 1.59 8.51
C CYS A 28 -0.40 1.14 7.08
N VAL A 29 0.89 1.19 6.75
CA VAL A 29 1.47 0.61 5.53
C VAL A 29 2.36 -0.54 5.95
N VAL A 30 2.12 -1.73 5.40
CA VAL A 30 2.97 -2.90 5.62
C VAL A 30 4.03 -2.92 4.52
N ARG A 31 5.30 -3.03 4.91
CA ARG A 31 6.42 -3.01 3.97
C ARG A 31 7.32 -4.19 4.27
N ALA A 32 7.68 -4.94 3.25
CA ALA A 32 8.70 -5.98 3.31
C ALA A 32 9.67 -5.71 2.15
N ILE A 33 10.67 -4.89 2.41
CA ILE A 33 11.57 -4.35 1.40
C ILE A 33 13.01 -4.69 1.78
N ARG A 34 13.77 -5.18 0.80
CA ARG A 34 15.22 -5.22 0.79
C ARG A 34 15.69 -4.13 -0.17
N ALA A 35 16.23 -3.04 0.34
CA ALA A 35 16.68 -1.92 -0.48
C ALA A 35 17.97 -1.33 0.08
N SER A 36 18.77 -0.70 -0.80
CA SER A 36 19.84 0.17 -0.34
C SER A 36 19.28 1.55 0.04
N LEU A 37 18.33 2.08 -0.73
CA LEU A 37 17.61 3.32 -0.41
C LEU A 37 16.13 3.24 -0.78
N PHE A 38 15.29 3.72 0.15
CA PHE A 38 13.87 3.95 -0.07
C PHE A 38 13.50 5.31 0.53
N PHE A 39 13.12 6.27 -0.32
CA PHE A 39 12.69 7.60 0.11
C PHE A 39 11.36 7.94 -0.54
N GLY A 40 10.28 8.06 0.24
CA GLY A 40 8.97 8.31 -0.36
C GLY A 40 7.87 8.52 0.66
N ASN A 41 6.85 9.26 0.23
CA ASN A 41 5.66 9.51 1.02
C ASN A 41 4.48 8.75 0.40
N LEU A 42 4.00 7.75 1.13
CA LEU A 42 2.76 7.05 0.81
C LEU A 42 1.60 7.80 1.46
N THR A 43 1.18 8.90 0.84
CA THR A 43 0.09 9.73 1.40
C THR A 43 -1.26 9.05 1.19
N LYS A 44 -2.22 9.29 2.09
CA LYS A 44 -3.58 8.75 1.98
C LYS A 44 -4.38 9.41 0.84
N TYR A 45 -3.90 10.55 0.33
CA TYR A 45 -4.68 11.52 -0.44
C TYR A 45 -4.46 11.42 -1.95
N GLY A 46 -4.58 10.22 -2.52
CA GLY A 46 -4.60 10.11 -3.98
C GLY A 46 -3.23 10.14 -4.66
N VAL A 47 -2.12 10.28 -3.93
CA VAL A 47 -0.77 10.29 -4.49
C VAL A 47 0.23 9.57 -3.59
N CYS A 48 0.99 8.67 -4.18
CA CYS A 48 2.07 7.91 -3.56
C CYS A 48 3.34 8.12 -4.39
N LYS A 49 4.32 8.84 -3.86
CA LYS A 49 5.59 9.11 -4.55
C LYS A 49 6.73 8.47 -3.79
N ALA A 50 7.59 7.73 -4.49
CA ALA A 50 8.82 7.18 -3.91
C ALA A 50 9.99 7.11 -4.91
N THR A 51 11.18 7.27 -4.36
CA THR A 51 12.49 7.14 -4.96
C THR A 51 13.16 5.93 -4.35
N VAL A 52 13.61 5.00 -5.19
CA VAL A 52 14.17 3.72 -4.77
C VAL A 52 15.49 3.45 -5.48
N ALA A 53 16.42 2.81 -4.78
CA ALA A 53 17.65 2.29 -5.36
C ALA A 53 17.86 0.85 -4.92
N GLY A 54 18.11 -0.05 -5.88
CA GLY A 54 18.36 -1.48 -5.62
C GLY A 54 17.27 -2.17 -4.80
N CYS A 55 16.02 -1.78 -4.98
CA CYS A 55 14.91 -2.19 -4.12
C CYS A 55 14.23 -3.46 -4.62
N SER A 56 14.06 -4.45 -3.74
CA SER A 56 13.30 -5.68 -3.99
C SER A 56 12.35 -5.98 -2.83
N GLY A 57 11.13 -6.42 -3.13
CA GLY A 57 10.14 -6.75 -2.11
C GLY A 57 8.77 -6.19 -2.44
N TYR A 58 7.96 -5.91 -1.41
CA TYR A 58 6.62 -5.37 -1.60
C TYR A 58 6.21 -4.34 -0.55
N ILE A 59 5.29 -3.46 -0.94
CA ILE A 59 4.58 -2.55 -0.06
C ILE A 59 3.10 -2.85 -0.20
N LYS A 60 2.44 -3.21 0.91
CA LYS A 60 1.00 -3.42 0.97
C LYS A 60 0.33 -2.30 1.76
N ARG A 61 -0.75 -1.76 1.20
CA ARG A 61 -1.54 -0.70 1.80
C ARG A 61 -3.03 -0.95 1.61
N ILE A 62 -3.82 -0.56 2.61
CA ILE A 62 -5.27 -0.49 2.49
C ILE A 62 -5.69 0.93 2.09
N ILE A 63 -6.52 1.02 1.05
CA ILE A 63 -7.17 2.24 0.59
C ILE A 63 -8.66 2.10 0.88
N LYS A 64 -9.25 3.10 1.52
CA LYS A 64 -10.69 3.17 1.78
C LYS A 64 -11.23 4.38 1.05
N PHE A 65 -12.12 4.14 0.09
CA PHE A 65 -12.77 5.18 -0.66
C PHE A 65 -14.04 5.64 0.04
N ASN A 66 -14.28 6.95 0.06
CA ASN A 66 -15.48 7.51 0.69
C ASN A 66 -16.70 7.45 -0.22
N ALA A 67 -16.50 7.65 -1.53
CA ALA A 67 -17.55 7.66 -2.54
C ALA A 67 -17.50 6.42 -3.43
N ASN A 68 -18.67 6.02 -3.93
CA ASN A 68 -18.77 5.09 -5.04
C ASN A 68 -18.40 5.83 -6.32
N GLY A 69 -17.67 5.20 -7.22
CA GLY A 69 -17.28 5.83 -8.48
C GLY A 69 -16.28 5.01 -9.26
N ILE A 70 -15.97 5.47 -10.47
CA ILE A 70 -14.87 4.93 -11.24
C ILE A 70 -13.64 5.74 -10.87
N TYR A 71 -12.66 5.08 -10.27
CA TYR A 71 -11.37 5.70 -9.95
C TYR A 71 -10.36 5.28 -10.99
N GLN A 72 -9.59 6.25 -11.49
CA GLN A 72 -8.51 5.98 -12.43
C GLN A 72 -7.18 6.00 -11.69
N TYR A 73 -6.45 4.90 -11.78
CA TYR A 73 -5.10 4.79 -11.28
C TYR A 73 -4.11 5.07 -12.41
N ILE A 74 -3.08 5.86 -12.08
CA ILE A 74 -2.00 6.23 -12.99
C ILE A 74 -0.68 5.93 -12.30
N LEU A 75 0.16 5.15 -12.96
CA LEU A 75 1.53 4.85 -12.59
C LEU A 75 2.48 5.64 -13.51
N GLU A 76 3.19 6.60 -12.92
CA GLU A 76 4.28 7.29 -13.58
C GLU A 76 5.59 6.75 -13.02
N SER A 77 6.35 6.03 -13.83
CA SER A 77 7.60 5.42 -13.39
C SER A 77 8.76 5.82 -14.30
N ASN A 78 9.81 6.40 -13.72
CA ASN A 78 11.10 6.62 -14.35
C ASN A 78 12.11 5.64 -13.72
N ILE A 79 12.07 4.40 -14.21
CA ILE A 79 12.90 3.29 -13.73
C ILE A 79 14.07 3.10 -14.69
N GLN A 80 15.28 3.11 -14.14
CA GLN A 80 16.52 2.88 -14.88
C GLN A 80 16.87 1.39 -14.94
N LYS A 81 16.52 0.64 -13.89
CA LYS A 81 16.83 -0.79 -13.77
C LYS A 81 15.76 -1.49 -12.92
N GLY A 82 15.43 -2.74 -13.28
CA GLY A 82 14.47 -3.58 -12.57
C GLY A 82 13.03 -3.43 -13.08
N ASP A 83 12.11 -4.08 -12.40
CA ASP A 83 10.68 -4.07 -12.74
C ASP A 83 9.79 -3.69 -11.55
N LEU A 84 8.73 -2.94 -11.85
CA LEU A 84 7.79 -2.39 -10.88
C LEU A 84 6.37 -2.74 -11.31
N GLU A 85 5.66 -3.39 -10.39
CA GLU A 85 4.28 -3.81 -10.63
C GLU A 85 3.40 -3.32 -9.47
N VAL A 86 2.31 -2.64 -9.79
CA VAL A 86 1.32 -2.18 -8.82
C VAL A 86 0.05 -2.98 -9.04
N ARG A 87 -0.36 -3.74 -8.03
CA ARG A 87 -1.58 -4.53 -8.04
C ARG A 87 -2.59 -3.93 -7.09
N ILE A 88 -3.83 -3.79 -7.53
CA ILE A 88 -4.91 -3.32 -6.67
C ILE A 88 -6.02 -4.35 -6.65
N PHE A 89 -6.46 -4.71 -5.44
CA PHE A 89 -7.46 -5.74 -5.18
C PHE A 89 -8.65 -5.16 -4.43
N ASP A 90 -9.86 -5.62 -4.74
CA ASP A 90 -11.01 -5.42 -3.86
C ASP A 90 -10.86 -6.24 -2.55
N ALA A 91 -11.66 -5.92 -1.52
CA ALA A 91 -11.76 -6.62 -0.25
C ALA A 91 -11.88 -8.14 -0.41
N LYS A 92 -12.59 -8.58 -1.45
CA LYS A 92 -12.81 -9.99 -1.80
C LYS A 92 -11.68 -10.61 -2.62
N LYS A 93 -10.71 -9.82 -3.09
CA LYS A 93 -9.66 -10.21 -4.04
C LYS A 93 -10.18 -10.72 -5.39
N GLU A 94 -11.44 -10.46 -5.73
CA GLU A 94 -12.08 -10.90 -6.98
C GLU A 94 -11.70 -10.01 -8.18
N GLN A 95 -11.48 -8.71 -7.93
CA GLN A 95 -11.02 -7.77 -8.95
C GLN A 95 -9.57 -7.41 -8.67
N GLU A 96 -8.67 -7.83 -9.57
CA GLU A 96 -7.25 -7.46 -9.58
C GLU A 96 -7.00 -6.59 -10.81
N ILE A 97 -6.53 -5.36 -10.60
CA ILE A 97 -5.94 -4.54 -11.66
C ILE A 97 -4.44 -4.49 -11.47
N VAL A 98 -3.71 -4.55 -12.57
CA VAL A 98 -2.26 -4.53 -12.61
C VAL A 98 -1.81 -3.32 -13.40
N LEU A 99 -0.96 -2.49 -12.81
CA LEU A 99 -0.29 -1.39 -13.48
C LEU A 99 1.20 -1.70 -13.52
N ASN A 100 1.79 -1.54 -14.70
CA ASN A 100 3.22 -1.70 -14.93
C ASN A 100 3.67 -0.65 -15.97
N LYS A 101 4.90 -0.76 -16.46
CA LYS A 101 5.44 0.19 -17.46
C LYS A 101 4.67 0.15 -18.79
N GLU A 102 4.14 -1.00 -19.18
CA GLU A 102 3.41 -1.21 -20.45
C GLU A 102 1.96 -0.72 -20.36
N HIS A 103 1.34 -0.92 -19.18
CA HIS A 103 -0.02 -0.53 -18.84
C HIS A 103 0.00 0.40 -17.63
N PRO A 104 0.40 1.68 -17.81
CA PRO A 104 0.54 2.63 -16.72
C PRO A 104 -0.80 3.18 -16.20
N LYS A 105 -1.92 2.86 -16.86
CA LYS A 105 -3.25 3.39 -16.49
C LYS A 105 -4.27 2.26 -16.42
N ALA A 106 -5.08 2.26 -15.37
CA ALA A 106 -6.18 1.32 -15.18
C ALA A 106 -7.32 1.99 -14.42
N SER A 107 -8.56 1.65 -14.76
CA SER A 107 -9.75 2.16 -14.09
C SER A 107 -10.47 1.02 -13.38
N ILE A 108 -10.94 1.29 -12.17
CA ILE A 108 -11.70 0.32 -11.38
C ILE A 108 -12.98 0.96 -10.85
N THR A 109 -14.07 0.20 -10.90
CA THR A 109 -15.33 0.62 -10.26
C THR A 109 -15.23 0.32 -8.78
N VAL A 110 -15.18 1.39 -8.00
CA VAL A 110 -15.03 1.35 -6.55
C VAL A 110 -16.38 1.49 -5.87
N LYS A 111 -16.60 0.65 -4.87
CA LYS A 111 -17.69 0.80 -3.91
C LYS A 111 -17.16 1.55 -2.69
N GLY A 112 -17.78 2.68 -2.40
CA GLY A 112 -17.50 3.49 -1.23
C GLY A 112 -17.70 2.71 0.07
N LYS A 113 -16.94 3.12 1.10
CA LYS A 113 -16.83 2.45 2.40
C LYS A 113 -16.22 1.04 2.36
N GLN A 114 -15.94 0.47 1.18
CA GLN A 114 -15.23 -0.79 1.02
C GLN A 114 -13.71 -0.60 1.10
N ARG A 115 -13.00 -1.68 1.44
CA ARG A 115 -11.54 -1.70 1.59
C ARG A 115 -10.93 -2.25 0.32
N TYR A 116 -9.92 -1.56 -0.20
CA TYR A 116 -9.13 -2.00 -1.33
C TYR A 116 -7.68 -2.18 -0.89
N TYR A 117 -6.99 -3.17 -1.43
CA TYR A 117 -5.59 -3.42 -1.14
C TYR A 117 -4.75 -3.02 -2.33
N MET A 118 -3.82 -2.09 -2.13
CA MET A 118 -2.78 -1.77 -3.09
C MET A 118 -1.49 -2.48 -2.66
N VAL A 119 -0.90 -3.25 -3.58
CA VAL A 119 0.38 -3.92 -3.39
C VAL A 119 1.33 -3.43 -4.48
N VAL A 120 2.44 -2.81 -4.08
CA VAL A 120 3.51 -2.40 -4.99
C VAL A 120 4.64 -3.40 -4.85
N ASN A 121 4.93 -4.15 -5.90
CA ASN A 121 6.03 -5.12 -5.97
C ASN A 121 7.24 -4.51 -6.66
N PHE A 122 8.42 -4.76 -6.10
CA PHE A 122 9.70 -4.29 -6.59
C PHE A 122 10.59 -5.49 -6.92
N GLN A 123 11.18 -5.49 -8.11
CA GLN A 123 12.23 -6.43 -8.50
C GLN A 123 13.50 -5.68 -8.92
N THR A 124 14.45 -5.55 -7.99
CA THR A 124 15.74 -4.86 -8.20
C THR A 124 15.59 -3.46 -8.81
N VAL A 125 14.62 -2.69 -8.33
CA VAL A 125 14.22 -1.41 -8.90
C VAL A 125 15.16 -0.30 -8.47
N THR A 126 15.64 0.47 -9.44
CA THR A 126 16.34 1.74 -9.24
C THR A 126 15.67 2.82 -10.09
N GLY A 127 15.19 3.88 -9.44
CA GLY A 127 14.52 4.99 -10.09
C GLY A 127 13.45 5.64 -9.21
N ASN A 128 12.54 6.37 -9.86
CA ASN A 128 11.46 7.10 -9.21
C ASN A 128 10.11 6.61 -9.72
N PHE A 129 9.12 6.53 -8.84
CA PHE A 129 7.75 6.26 -9.26
C PHE A 129 6.74 7.08 -8.46
N THR A 130 5.63 7.40 -9.13
CA THR A 130 4.46 8.04 -8.57
C THR A 130 3.23 7.23 -8.97
N VAL A 131 2.42 6.85 -7.98
CA VAL A 131 1.11 6.25 -8.19
C VAL A 131 0.08 7.26 -7.74
N SER A 132 -0.78 7.71 -8.65
CA SER A 132 -1.91 8.59 -8.34
C SER A 132 -3.25 7.90 -8.60
N TRP A 133 -4.27 8.31 -7.86
CA TRP A 133 -5.65 7.88 -8.07
C TRP A 133 -6.62 9.04 -7.85
N GLN A 134 -7.57 9.20 -8.77
CA GLN A 134 -8.59 10.25 -8.79
C GLN A 134 -9.98 9.67 -9.06
#